data_AF-A0A9E5WP78-F1
#
_entry.id   AF-A0A9E5WP78-F1
#
_cell.length_a   1.000
_cell.length_b   1.000
_cell.length_c   1.000
_cell.angle_alpha   90.00
_cell.angle_beta   90.00
_cell.angle_gamma   90.00
#
_symmetry.space_group_name_H-M   'P 1'
#
loop_
_entity.id
_entity.type
_entity.pdbx_description
1 polymer ?
#
loop_
_entity_poly.entity_id
_entity_poly.type
_entity_poly.pdbx_seq_one_letter_code
_entity_poly.pdbx_strand_id
1 'polypeptide(L)'
;MACVLGLPAAGVLTVVVWWSVADYLEARRTAPLDRQRIEELIEKARADSSWKPALEAEYERQKQVSLERDARRVRYAYVILVSSVTFLVCAKWFVSLGGERPPDLEEIRQHRGDSVAHAPKHAGWRTRWARLWSTSRARRNGHPVADEIDLRFVDRIVEEEGRGIEAAIPILQRIQRHYRYLPDEALRRVCELTEITPAQIAGVSSFYAQFRRSPVGRHIIKVCHGTACHVAGAREITEEIRRRLNIAPDADTDADRFFTVDEVACLGCCSLAPVIMIDETTAGKLTPVTACEAIEAFRAEHG
;
A
#
# COMPACT_ATOMS: atom_id res chain seq x y z
N MET A 1 16.23 45.45 -27.80
CA MET A 1 14.76 45.27 -27.65
C MET A 1 14.40 43.95 -26.95
N ALA A 2 15.13 43.54 -25.90
CA ALA A 2 14.99 42.22 -25.27
C ALA A 2 14.09 42.19 -24.00
N CYS A 3 13.43 43.31 -23.66
CA CYS A 3 12.72 43.43 -22.36
C CYS A 3 11.19 43.33 -22.44
N VAL A 4 10.59 43.26 -23.64
CA VAL A 4 9.13 43.46 -23.79
C VAL A 4 8.31 42.16 -23.70
N LEU A 5 8.93 40.98 -23.79
CA LEU A 5 8.21 39.69 -23.84
C LEU A 5 8.26 38.86 -22.54
N GLY A 6 9.03 39.27 -21.52
CA GLY A 6 9.12 38.57 -20.22
C GLY A 6 8.10 39.01 -19.17
N LEU A 7 7.55 40.22 -19.29
CA LEU A 7 6.54 40.78 -18.38
C LEU A 7 5.15 40.11 -18.42
N PRO A 8 4.61 39.63 -19.56
CA PRO A 8 3.25 39.10 -19.58
C PRO A 8 3.10 37.72 -18.90
N ALA A 9 4.14 36.87 -18.95
CA ALA A 9 4.06 35.53 -18.35
C ALA A 9 4.07 35.55 -16.82
N ALA A 10 4.89 36.42 -16.22
CA ALA A 10 4.95 36.61 -14.77
C ALA A 10 3.64 37.22 -14.23
N GLY A 11 3.01 38.14 -14.97
CA GLY A 11 1.73 38.74 -14.60
C GLY A 11 0.56 37.74 -14.61
N VAL A 12 0.52 36.81 -15.56
CA VAL A 12 -0.55 35.80 -15.61
C VAL A 12 -0.45 34.81 -14.44
N LEU A 13 0.76 34.37 -14.11
CA LEU A 13 0.99 33.46 -12.98
C LEU A 13 0.62 34.09 -11.63
N THR A 14 0.99 35.36 -11.39
CA THR A 14 0.63 36.04 -10.14
C THR A 14 -0.87 36.22 -9.99
N VAL A 15 -1.59 36.55 -11.07
CA VAL A 15 -3.05 36.64 -11.06
C VAL A 15 -3.70 35.29 -10.75
N VAL A 16 -3.26 34.20 -11.37
CA VAL A 16 -3.82 32.86 -11.12
C VAL A 16 -3.54 32.39 -9.69
N VAL A 17 -2.33 32.63 -9.18
CA VAL A 17 -1.97 32.30 -7.80
C VAL A 17 -2.82 33.11 -6.83
N TRP A 18 -2.94 34.42 -7.05
CA TRP A 18 -3.73 35.30 -6.19
C TRP A 18 -5.21 34.89 -6.18
N TRP A 19 -5.76 34.54 -7.34
CA TRP A 19 -7.15 34.09 -7.46
C TRP A 19 -7.39 32.72 -6.81
N SER A 20 -6.42 31.82 -6.90
CA SER A 20 -6.46 30.51 -6.21
C SER A 20 -6.39 30.67 -4.69
N VAL A 21 -5.56 31.59 -4.19
CA VAL A 21 -5.46 31.91 -2.76
C VAL A 21 -6.73 32.57 -2.25
N ALA A 22 -7.32 33.49 -3.02
CA ALA A 22 -8.59 34.14 -2.67
C ALA A 22 -9.75 33.11 -2.56
N ASP A 23 -9.90 32.22 -3.55
CA ASP A 23 -10.91 31.15 -3.53
C ASP A 23 -10.70 30.18 -2.36
N TYR A 24 -9.44 29.86 -2.03
CA TYR A 24 -9.10 29.05 -0.85
C TYR A 24 -9.48 29.73 0.47
N LEU A 25 -9.17 31.02 0.62
CA LEU A 25 -9.51 31.77 1.83
C LEU A 25 -11.01 31.91 2.02
N GLU A 26 -11.75 32.14 0.93
CA GLU A 26 -13.21 32.20 0.95
C GLU A 26 -13.83 30.85 1.31
N ALA A 27 -13.34 29.75 0.73
CA ALA A 27 -13.76 28.40 1.08
C ALA A 27 -13.51 28.07 2.57
N ARG A 28 -12.37 28.51 3.10
CA ARG A 28 -12.03 28.32 4.52
C ARG A 28 -12.97 29.06 5.46
N ARG A 29 -13.50 30.23 5.06
CA ARG A 29 -14.46 31.00 5.87
C ARG A 29 -15.89 30.48 5.78
N THR A 30 -16.31 30.03 4.60
CA THR A 30 -17.70 29.62 4.32
C THR A 30 -18.01 28.20 4.77
N ALA A 31 -17.07 27.25 4.62
CA ALA A 31 -17.26 25.84 4.97
C ALA A 31 -17.80 25.58 6.40
N PRO A 32 -17.32 26.23 7.48
CA PRO A 32 -17.87 25.98 8.81
C PRO A 32 -19.31 26.48 8.98
N LEU A 33 -19.67 27.61 8.37
CA LEU A 33 -21.02 28.18 8.44
C LEU A 33 -22.03 27.32 7.67
N ASP A 34 -21.65 26.89 6.48
CA ASP A 34 -22.45 26.00 5.63
C ASP A 34 -22.69 24.64 6.30
N ARG A 35 -21.70 24.14 7.06
CA ARG A 35 -21.84 22.91 7.87
C ARG A 35 -22.83 23.09 9.03
N GLN A 36 -22.69 24.17 9.80
CA GLN A 36 -23.62 24.49 10.90
C GLN A 36 -25.06 24.58 10.40
N ARG A 37 -25.26 25.22 9.25
CA ARG A 37 -26.59 25.37 8.63
C ARG A 37 -27.24 24.05 8.23
N ILE A 38 -26.47 23.09 7.69
CA ILE A 38 -26.98 21.76 7.38
C ILE A 38 -27.32 20.99 8.65
N GLU A 39 -26.46 21.03 9.66
CA GLU A 39 -26.69 20.35 10.94
C GLU A 39 -27.98 20.86 11.61
N GLU A 40 -28.22 22.18 11.60
CA GLU A 40 -29.47 22.79 12.08
C GLU A 40 -30.70 22.35 11.28
N LEU A 41 -30.60 22.26 9.94
CA LEU A 41 -31.70 21.83 9.09
C LEU A 41 -32.03 20.34 9.27
N ILE A 42 -31.02 19.49 9.50
CA ILE A 42 -31.22 18.08 9.85
C ILE A 42 -31.98 17.96 11.16
N GLU A 43 -31.61 18.75 12.17
CA GLU A 43 -32.29 18.74 13.47
C GLU A 43 -33.76 19.19 13.33
N LYS A 44 -34.01 20.28 12.60
CA LYS A 44 -35.37 20.75 12.29
C LYS A 44 -36.19 19.73 11.50
N ALA A 45 -35.59 19.06 10.52
CA ALA A 45 -36.27 18.03 9.71
C ALA A 45 -36.57 16.74 10.49
N ARG A 46 -35.82 16.45 11.57
CA ARG A 46 -36.16 15.36 12.51
C ARG A 46 -37.35 15.74 13.40
N ALA A 47 -37.45 17.01 13.80
CA ALA A 47 -38.54 17.49 14.66
C ALA A 47 -39.86 17.68 13.89
N ASP A 48 -39.80 18.23 12.68
CA ASP A 48 -40.96 18.46 11.82
C ASP A 48 -40.64 18.11 10.35
N SER A 49 -41.46 17.25 9.76
CA SER A 49 -41.34 16.80 8.38
C SER A 49 -41.48 17.92 7.35
N SER A 50 -42.06 19.06 7.73
CA SER A 50 -42.24 20.24 6.87
C SER A 50 -40.92 20.86 6.40
N TRP A 51 -39.80 20.61 7.10
CA TRP A 51 -38.48 21.15 6.77
C TRP A 51 -37.67 20.33 5.76
N LYS A 52 -38.15 19.15 5.35
CA LYS A 52 -37.46 18.31 4.35
C LYS A 52 -37.16 19.05 3.02
N PRO A 53 -38.09 19.82 2.43
CA PRO A 53 -37.82 20.55 1.20
C PRO A 53 -36.73 21.64 1.38
N ALA A 54 -36.66 22.26 2.55
CA ALA A 54 -35.64 23.26 2.85
C ALA A 54 -34.24 22.63 2.99
N LEU A 55 -34.16 21.42 3.58
CA LEU A 55 -32.93 20.65 3.67
C LEU A 55 -32.45 20.20 2.28
N GLU A 56 -33.34 19.70 1.43
CA GLU A 56 -33.02 19.30 0.05
C GLU A 56 -32.54 20.50 -0.79
N ALA A 57 -33.18 21.66 -0.64
CA ALA A 57 -32.76 22.89 -1.31
C ALA A 57 -31.34 23.33 -0.88
N GLU A 58 -30.99 23.21 0.40
CA GLU A 58 -29.64 23.54 0.88
C GLU A 58 -28.59 22.54 0.38
N TYR A 59 -28.93 21.24 0.32
CA TYR A 59 -28.06 20.25 -0.30
C TYR A 59 -27.79 20.53 -1.78
N GLU A 60 -28.83 20.87 -2.56
CA GLU A 60 -28.65 21.18 -3.97
C GLU A 60 -27.85 22.48 -4.16
N ARG A 61 -28.06 23.50 -3.30
CA ARG A 61 -27.21 24.70 -3.26
C ARG A 61 -25.73 24.34 -3.06
N GLN A 62 -25.41 23.49 -2.07
CA GLN A 62 -24.02 23.09 -1.82
C GLN A 62 -23.40 22.31 -2.97
N LYS A 63 -24.19 21.44 -3.60
CA LYS A 63 -23.77 20.69 -4.78
C LYS A 63 -23.44 21.63 -5.95
N GLN A 64 -24.28 22.64 -6.21
CA GLN A 64 -23.99 23.66 -7.24
C GLN A 64 -22.70 24.43 -6.92
N VAL A 65 -22.53 24.89 -5.68
CA VAL A 65 -21.30 25.59 -5.25
C VAL A 65 -20.05 24.71 -5.43
N SER A 66 -20.15 23.40 -5.14
CA SER A 66 -19.05 22.45 -5.35
C SER A 66 -18.70 22.32 -6.83
N LEU A 67 -19.70 22.14 -7.69
CA LEU A 67 -19.51 22.00 -9.14
C LEU A 67 -18.87 23.26 -9.74
N GLU A 68 -19.29 24.45 -9.32
CA GLU A 68 -18.69 25.70 -9.76
C GLU A 68 -17.22 25.83 -9.34
N ARG A 69 -16.88 25.41 -8.11
CA ARG A 69 -15.49 25.40 -7.62
C ARG A 69 -14.62 24.45 -8.45
N ASP A 70 -15.12 23.26 -8.75
CA ASP A 70 -14.39 22.30 -9.60
C ASP A 70 -14.20 22.83 -11.03
N ALA A 71 -15.24 23.46 -11.60
CA ALA A 71 -15.14 24.12 -12.90
C ALA A 71 -14.14 25.29 -12.91
N ARG A 72 -14.01 26.06 -11.82
CA ARG A 72 -12.97 27.09 -11.67
C ARG A 72 -11.57 26.47 -11.60
N ARG A 73 -11.38 25.41 -10.80
CA ARG A 73 -10.10 24.69 -10.68
C ARG A 73 -9.60 24.13 -12.01
N VAL A 74 -10.50 23.51 -12.79
CA VAL A 74 -10.17 22.99 -14.14
C VAL A 74 -9.75 24.12 -15.07
N ARG A 75 -10.45 25.26 -15.04
CA ARG A 75 -10.06 26.45 -15.83
C ARG A 75 -8.67 26.97 -15.43
N TYR A 76 -8.35 27.05 -14.13
CA TYR A 76 -7.03 27.51 -13.67
C TYR A 76 -5.92 26.55 -14.10
N ALA A 77 -6.14 25.25 -13.98
CA ALA A 77 -5.19 24.24 -14.42
C ALA A 77 -4.87 24.40 -15.92
N TYR A 78 -5.89 24.65 -16.75
CA TYR A 78 -5.71 24.89 -18.19
C TYR A 78 -4.91 26.18 -18.46
N VAL A 79 -5.21 27.27 -17.75
CA VAL A 79 -4.46 28.54 -17.88
C VAL A 79 -2.99 28.34 -17.50
N ILE A 80 -2.70 27.62 -16.41
CA ILE A 80 -1.32 27.32 -15.98
C ILE A 80 -0.60 26.49 -17.05
N LEU A 81 -1.25 25.46 -17.58
CA LEU A 81 -0.67 24.57 -18.60
C LEU A 81 -0.37 25.35 -19.89
N VAL A 82 -1.34 26.10 -20.42
CA VAL A 82 -1.16 26.91 -21.63
C VAL A 82 -0.08 27.98 -21.44
N SER A 83 -0.04 28.65 -20.29
CA SER A 83 0.99 29.65 -19.99
C SER A 83 2.39 29.04 -19.94
N SER A 84 2.52 27.85 -19.35
CA SER A 84 3.79 27.12 -19.23
C SER A 84 4.28 26.62 -20.60
N VAL A 85 3.38 26.07 -21.43
CA VAL A 85 3.70 25.67 -22.81
C VAL A 85 4.13 26.89 -23.64
N THR A 86 3.40 27.99 -23.55
CA THR A 86 3.75 29.24 -24.26
C THR A 86 5.12 29.74 -23.84
N PHE A 87 5.43 29.73 -22.54
CA PHE A 87 6.73 30.10 -22.02
C PHE A 87 7.86 29.21 -22.56
N LEU A 88 7.68 27.88 -22.55
CA LEU A 88 8.68 26.94 -23.08
C LEU A 88 8.90 27.09 -24.59
N VAL A 89 7.85 27.36 -25.36
CA VAL A 89 7.95 27.62 -26.80
C VAL A 89 8.72 28.92 -27.06
N CYS A 90 8.41 29.99 -26.33
CA CYS A 90 9.15 31.25 -26.41
C CYS A 90 10.62 31.09 -25.99
N ALA A 91 10.89 30.34 -24.93
CA ALA A 91 12.25 30.06 -24.46
C ALA A 91 13.07 29.27 -25.49
N LYS A 92 12.48 28.23 -26.11
CA LYS A 92 13.11 27.45 -27.18
C LYS A 92 13.41 28.31 -28.41
N TRP A 93 12.49 29.19 -28.79
CA TRP A 93 12.68 30.10 -29.92
C TRP A 93 13.77 31.15 -29.66
N PHE A 94 13.85 31.66 -28.42
CA PHE A 94 14.90 32.58 -27.99
C PHE A 94 16.29 31.94 -27.99
N VAL A 95 16.41 30.71 -27.46
CA VAL A 95 17.67 29.92 -27.53
C VAL A 95 18.07 29.64 -28.98
N SER A 96 17.10 29.43 -29.87
CA SER A 96 17.35 29.21 -31.30
C SER A 96 17.83 30.46 -32.07
N LEU A 97 17.72 31.67 -31.49
CA LEU A 97 18.07 32.94 -32.14
C LEU A 97 19.36 33.58 -31.63
N GLY A 98 20.03 33.03 -30.60
CA GLY A 98 21.20 33.71 -30.02
C GLY A 98 21.95 32.98 -28.92
N GLY A 99 22.22 31.67 -29.06
CA GLY A 99 23.08 30.94 -28.12
C GLY A 99 23.94 29.90 -28.85
N GLU A 100 25.23 29.88 -28.54
CA GLU A 100 26.21 28.91 -29.04
C GLU A 100 25.68 27.47 -28.92
N ARG A 101 25.99 26.63 -29.91
CA ARG A 101 25.63 25.22 -29.90
C ARG A 101 26.15 24.58 -28.60
N PRO A 102 25.34 23.79 -27.88
CA PRO A 102 25.86 23.00 -26.77
C PRO A 102 26.95 22.05 -27.28
N PRO A 103 27.98 21.77 -26.47
CA PRO A 103 29.11 20.94 -26.87
C PRO A 103 28.66 19.54 -27.29
N ASP A 104 29.39 18.98 -28.26
CA ASP A 104 29.15 17.67 -28.85
C ASP A 104 29.11 16.57 -27.77
N LEU A 105 28.19 15.63 -27.92
CA LEU A 105 28.06 14.45 -27.05
C LEU A 105 29.36 13.62 -26.98
N GLU A 106 30.24 13.75 -27.98
CA GLU A 106 31.56 13.10 -27.99
C GLU A 106 32.52 13.71 -26.93
N GLU A 107 32.37 15.00 -26.62
CA GLU A 107 33.21 15.73 -25.64
C GLU A 107 32.85 15.35 -24.19
N ILE A 108 31.55 15.14 -23.92
CA ILE A 108 31.06 14.60 -22.62
C ILE A 108 31.52 13.15 -22.42
N ARG A 109 31.72 12.40 -23.51
CA ARG A 109 32.14 10.99 -23.46
C ARG A 109 33.60 10.84 -23.05
N GLN A 110 34.48 11.76 -23.45
CA GLN A 110 35.90 11.73 -23.10
C GLN A 110 36.16 12.05 -21.62
N HIS A 111 35.38 12.92 -20.98
CA HIS A 111 35.55 13.23 -19.55
C HIS A 111 34.97 12.18 -18.59
N ARG A 112 34.23 11.19 -19.10
CA ARG A 112 33.72 10.07 -18.29
C ARG A 112 34.57 8.80 -18.42
N GLY A 113 35.76 8.89 -19.04
CA GLY A 113 36.64 7.76 -19.36
C GLY A 113 37.51 7.22 -18.23
N ASP A 114 37.78 7.98 -17.16
CA ASP A 114 38.92 7.68 -16.27
C ASP A 114 38.56 7.11 -14.88
N SER A 115 37.32 6.69 -14.62
CA SER A 115 36.95 6.17 -13.28
C SER A 115 36.10 4.89 -13.25
N VAL A 116 35.95 4.16 -14.35
CA VAL A 116 35.29 2.85 -14.33
C VAL A 116 36.28 1.76 -14.71
N ALA A 117 36.96 1.23 -13.70
CA ALA A 117 37.66 -0.04 -13.78
C ALA A 117 36.71 -1.11 -14.35
N HIS A 118 37.21 -1.86 -15.31
CA HIS A 118 36.48 -2.87 -16.06
C HIS A 118 35.94 -3.97 -15.12
N ALA A 119 34.64 -3.97 -14.85
CA ALA A 119 33.96 -5.16 -14.35
C ALA A 119 33.86 -6.19 -15.49
N PRO A 120 34.27 -7.46 -15.27
CA PRO A 120 34.26 -8.47 -16.32
C PRO A 120 32.85 -8.72 -16.85
N LYS A 121 32.72 -8.66 -18.18
CA LYS A 121 31.50 -8.91 -18.93
C LYS A 121 30.94 -10.29 -18.56
N HIS A 122 29.68 -10.32 -18.15
CA HIS A 122 28.91 -11.52 -17.78
C HIS A 122 28.81 -12.53 -18.93
N ALA A 123 29.85 -13.34 -19.12
CA ALA A 123 29.82 -14.58 -19.89
C ALA A 123 29.60 -15.76 -18.92
N GLY A 124 28.35 -16.00 -18.52
CA GLY A 124 28.05 -17.11 -17.61
C GLY A 124 26.61 -17.23 -17.11
N TRP A 125 25.72 -16.29 -17.44
CA TRP A 125 24.36 -16.32 -16.90
C TRP A 125 23.40 -17.20 -17.72
N ARG A 126 23.63 -17.42 -19.02
CA ARG A 126 22.71 -18.19 -19.87
C ARG A 126 22.75 -19.73 -19.70
N THR A 127 23.75 -20.29 -19.02
CA THR A 127 23.84 -21.75 -18.78
C THR A 127 23.53 -22.19 -17.35
N ARG A 128 23.23 -21.26 -16.43
CA ARG A 128 22.81 -21.58 -15.05
C ARG A 128 21.28 -21.67 -14.89
N TRP A 129 20.52 -20.86 -15.62
CA TRP A 129 19.05 -20.88 -15.55
C TRP A 129 18.41 -22.12 -16.20
N ALA A 130 19.02 -22.69 -17.24
CA ALA A 130 18.52 -23.93 -17.87
C ALA A 130 18.68 -25.18 -16.98
N ARG A 131 19.60 -25.19 -16.00
CA ARG A 131 19.72 -26.28 -15.00
C ARG A 131 18.81 -26.09 -13.78
N LEU A 132 18.35 -24.87 -13.51
CA LEU A 132 17.48 -24.56 -12.37
C LEU A 132 15.98 -24.76 -12.68
N TRP A 133 15.60 -24.79 -13.97
CA TRP A 133 14.22 -25.06 -14.39
C TRP A 133 13.97 -26.51 -14.87
N SER A 134 15.02 -27.32 -15.04
CA SER A 134 14.91 -28.72 -15.50
C SER A 134 15.01 -29.77 -14.37
N THR A 135 15.20 -29.37 -13.10
CA THR A 135 15.33 -30.30 -11.97
C THR A 135 14.34 -30.10 -10.81
N SER A 136 13.46 -29.11 -10.87
CA SER A 136 12.46 -28.86 -9.80
C SER A 136 11.11 -29.58 -10.02
N ARG A 137 11.04 -30.53 -10.98
CA ARG A 137 9.92 -31.50 -11.09
C ARG A 137 10.08 -32.71 -10.14
N ALA A 138 11.11 -32.76 -9.30
CA ALA A 138 11.35 -33.90 -8.41
C ALA A 138 11.92 -33.49 -7.03
N ARG A 139 11.09 -32.87 -6.18
CA ARG A 139 11.15 -33.04 -4.71
C ARG A 139 9.73 -32.88 -4.12
N ARG A 140 8.88 -33.87 -4.40
CA ARG A 140 7.93 -34.33 -3.37
C ARG A 140 8.76 -35.14 -2.37
N ASN A 141 8.51 -34.91 -1.08
CA ASN A 141 8.99 -35.64 0.11
C ASN A 141 10.01 -34.86 0.96
N GLY A 142 9.55 -34.47 2.15
CA GLY A 142 10.40 -34.09 3.28
C GLY A 142 10.07 -32.76 3.96
N HIS A 143 8.79 -32.44 4.25
CA HIS A 143 8.50 -31.49 5.32
C HIS A 143 8.47 -32.26 6.64
N PRO A 144 9.23 -31.85 7.68
CA PRO A 144 9.17 -32.49 8.98
C PRO A 144 7.75 -32.28 9.52
N VAL A 145 7.15 -33.42 9.84
CA VAL A 145 5.76 -33.70 10.24
C VAL A 145 5.16 -32.54 11.04
N ALA A 146 4.15 -31.88 10.45
CA ALA A 146 3.17 -31.13 11.22
C ALA A 146 2.58 -32.10 12.24
N ASP A 147 2.39 -31.65 13.49
CA ASP A 147 1.63 -32.40 14.49
C ASP A 147 0.41 -33.04 13.84
N GLU A 148 0.14 -34.31 14.17
CA GLU A 148 -0.93 -35.11 13.57
C GLU A 148 -2.24 -34.31 13.54
N ILE A 149 -2.69 -33.92 12.34
CA ILE A 149 -3.84 -33.04 12.16
C ILE A 149 -5.11 -33.75 12.64
N ASP A 150 -5.74 -33.26 13.70
CA ASP A 150 -6.98 -33.82 14.24
C ASP A 150 -8.16 -33.51 13.32
N LEU A 151 -8.51 -34.48 12.46
CA LEU A 151 -9.66 -34.37 11.58
C LEU A 151 -10.99 -34.33 12.34
N ARG A 152 -11.06 -34.80 13.60
CA ARG A 152 -12.29 -34.74 14.41
C ARG A 152 -12.65 -33.29 14.77
N PHE A 153 -11.65 -32.42 14.88
CA PHE A 153 -11.88 -30.99 15.02
C PHE A 153 -12.57 -30.43 13.76
N VAL A 154 -12.14 -30.86 12.57
CA VAL A 154 -12.72 -30.44 11.29
C VAL A 154 -14.17 -30.91 11.15
N ASP A 155 -14.46 -32.14 11.55
CA ASP A 155 -15.82 -32.68 11.52
C ASP A 155 -16.77 -31.83 12.38
N ARG A 156 -16.34 -31.48 13.60
CA ARG A 156 -17.14 -30.68 14.55
C ARG A 156 -17.42 -29.27 14.03
N ILE A 157 -16.42 -28.58 13.47
CA ILE A 157 -16.64 -27.22 12.96
C ILE A 157 -17.58 -27.19 11.75
N VAL A 158 -17.56 -28.23 10.91
CA VAL A 158 -18.47 -28.33 9.77
C VAL A 158 -19.91 -28.58 10.24
N GLU A 159 -20.09 -29.33 11.32
CA GLU A 159 -21.42 -29.50 11.95
C GLU A 159 -21.94 -28.20 12.59
N GLU A 160 -21.06 -27.40 13.20
CA GLU A 160 -21.41 -26.12 13.83
C GLU A 160 -21.72 -25.00 12.80
N GLU A 161 -20.87 -24.84 11.78
CA GLU A 161 -20.93 -23.72 10.82
C GLU A 161 -21.84 -23.99 9.61
N GLY A 162 -22.09 -25.27 9.31
CA GLY A 162 -22.91 -25.71 8.18
C GLY A 162 -22.10 -26.24 6.98
N ARG A 163 -22.83 -26.73 5.97
CA ARG A 163 -22.25 -27.46 4.81
C ARG A 163 -22.35 -26.73 3.47
N GLY A 164 -23.01 -25.58 3.44
CA GLY A 164 -23.15 -24.76 2.23
C GLY A 164 -21.90 -23.91 1.95
N ILE A 165 -21.89 -23.28 0.77
CA ILE A 165 -20.80 -22.42 0.32
C ILE A 165 -20.59 -21.19 1.21
N GLU A 166 -21.65 -20.69 1.81
CA GLU A 166 -21.66 -19.58 2.75
C GLU A 166 -20.82 -19.84 4.00
N ALA A 167 -20.66 -21.11 4.39
CA ALA A 167 -19.88 -21.52 5.55
C ALA A 167 -18.36 -21.59 5.28
N ALA A 168 -17.92 -21.43 4.02
CA ALA A 168 -16.51 -21.59 3.65
C ALA A 168 -15.58 -20.64 4.42
N ILE A 169 -15.92 -19.36 4.53
CA ILE A 169 -15.07 -18.37 5.22
C ILE A 169 -15.01 -18.65 6.74
N PRO A 170 -16.14 -18.82 7.46
CA PRO A 170 -16.12 -19.16 8.88
C PRO A 170 -15.33 -20.44 9.20
N ILE A 171 -15.53 -21.51 8.42
CA ILE A 171 -14.81 -22.79 8.58
C ILE A 171 -13.30 -22.56 8.45
N LEU A 172 -12.86 -21.89 7.38
CA LEU A 172 -11.44 -21.61 7.16
C LEU A 172 -10.83 -20.74 8.26
N GLN A 173 -11.57 -19.75 8.77
CA GLN A 173 -11.13 -18.91 9.88
C GLN A 173 -10.92 -19.74 11.16
N ARG A 174 -11.82 -20.70 11.44
CA ARG A 174 -11.70 -21.60 12.58
C ARG A 174 -10.55 -22.59 12.46
N ILE A 175 -10.36 -23.19 11.28
CA ILE A 175 -9.21 -24.06 10.99
C ILE A 175 -7.93 -23.28 11.21
N GLN A 176 -7.81 -22.09 10.62
CA GLN A 176 -6.63 -21.26 10.78
C GLN A 176 -6.40 -20.79 12.21
N ARG A 177 -7.45 -20.50 12.98
CA ARG A 177 -7.28 -20.13 14.39
C ARG A 177 -6.72 -21.28 15.23
N HIS A 178 -7.15 -22.52 14.93
CA HIS A 178 -6.70 -23.71 15.64
C HIS A 178 -5.30 -24.16 15.20
N TYR A 179 -5.09 -24.33 13.89
CA TYR A 179 -3.83 -24.83 13.33
C TYR A 179 -2.81 -23.73 13.01
N ARG A 180 -3.17 -22.45 13.11
CA ARG A 180 -2.38 -21.25 12.73
C ARG A 180 -2.12 -21.08 11.24
N TYR A 181 -2.39 -22.11 10.44
CA TYR A 181 -2.41 -22.11 8.98
C TYR A 181 -3.57 -22.99 8.49
N LEU A 182 -3.67 -23.19 7.17
CA LEU A 182 -4.65 -24.08 6.54
C LEU A 182 -3.95 -25.37 6.03
N PRO A 183 -3.96 -26.47 6.80
CA PRO A 183 -3.42 -27.76 6.37
C PRO A 183 -4.22 -28.36 5.22
N ASP A 184 -3.53 -28.94 4.23
CA ASP A 184 -4.17 -29.57 3.07
C ASP A 184 -5.08 -30.74 3.48
N GLU A 185 -4.70 -31.50 4.51
CA GLU A 185 -5.50 -32.59 5.06
C GLU A 185 -6.83 -32.09 5.63
N ALA A 186 -6.80 -30.98 6.38
CA ALA A 186 -8.00 -30.36 6.94
C ALA A 186 -8.90 -29.80 5.83
N LEU A 187 -8.33 -29.13 4.82
CA LEU A 187 -9.08 -28.59 3.68
C LEU A 187 -9.74 -29.69 2.84
N ARG A 188 -9.03 -30.80 2.62
CA ARG A 188 -9.61 -31.98 1.96
C ARG A 188 -10.80 -32.52 2.75
N ARG A 189 -10.67 -32.62 4.07
CA ARG A 189 -11.77 -33.10 4.92
C ARG A 189 -12.99 -32.17 4.86
N VAL A 190 -12.80 -30.86 4.80
CA VAL A 190 -13.90 -29.91 4.57
C VAL A 190 -14.60 -30.18 3.24
N CYS A 191 -13.85 -30.39 2.16
CA CYS A 191 -14.43 -30.70 0.84
C CYS A 191 -15.21 -32.03 0.82
N GLU A 192 -14.84 -33.00 1.65
CA GLU A 192 -15.53 -34.29 1.76
C GLU A 192 -16.85 -34.18 2.53
N LEU A 193 -16.96 -33.24 3.47
CA LEU A 193 -18.11 -33.07 4.35
C LEU A 193 -19.11 -32.02 3.88
N THR A 194 -18.69 -31.12 2.99
CA THR A 194 -19.46 -29.95 2.54
C THR A 194 -19.67 -29.97 1.04
N GLU A 195 -20.54 -29.11 0.53
CA GLU A 195 -20.74 -28.90 -0.91
C GLU A 195 -19.62 -28.05 -1.53
N ILE A 196 -18.61 -27.65 -0.74
CA ILE A 196 -17.54 -26.74 -1.13
C ILE A 196 -16.47 -27.50 -1.90
N THR A 197 -16.20 -27.05 -3.12
CA THR A 197 -15.16 -27.66 -3.97
C THR A 197 -13.76 -27.18 -3.60
N PRO A 198 -12.71 -27.98 -3.89
CA PRO A 198 -11.32 -27.56 -3.70
C PRO A 198 -10.96 -26.26 -4.45
N ALA A 199 -11.57 -26.04 -5.63
CA ALA A 199 -11.39 -24.83 -6.41
C ALA A 199 -11.94 -23.59 -5.71
N GLN A 200 -13.10 -23.70 -5.04
CA GLN A 200 -13.69 -22.62 -4.26
C GLN A 200 -12.86 -22.29 -3.02
N ILE A 201 -12.44 -23.30 -2.27
CA ILE A 201 -11.51 -23.11 -1.13
C ILE A 201 -10.24 -22.43 -1.63
N ALA A 202 -9.68 -22.88 -2.76
CA ALA A 202 -8.47 -22.31 -3.30
C ALA A 202 -8.65 -20.85 -3.70
N GLY A 203 -9.77 -20.50 -4.34
CA GLY A 203 -10.12 -19.13 -4.69
C GLY A 203 -10.24 -18.24 -3.45
N VAL A 204 -11.01 -18.66 -2.45
CA VAL A 204 -11.21 -17.89 -1.20
C VAL A 204 -9.90 -17.69 -0.45
N SER A 205 -9.12 -18.76 -0.24
CA SER A 205 -7.86 -18.69 0.50
C SER A 205 -6.74 -17.95 -0.22
N SER A 206 -6.78 -17.85 -1.56
CA SER A 206 -5.86 -16.97 -2.31
C SER A 206 -6.33 -15.53 -2.41
N PHE A 207 -7.64 -15.29 -2.36
CA PHE A 207 -8.21 -13.96 -2.54
C PHE A 207 -8.09 -13.10 -1.28
N TYR A 208 -8.36 -13.69 -0.11
CA TYR A 208 -8.23 -12.98 1.15
C TYR A 208 -6.83 -13.18 1.74
N ALA A 209 -6.04 -12.09 1.80
CA ALA A 209 -4.69 -12.08 2.36
C ALA A 209 -4.59 -12.53 3.84
N GLN A 210 -5.72 -12.57 4.56
CA GLN A 210 -5.77 -13.08 5.93
C GLN A 210 -5.51 -14.59 6.03
N PHE A 211 -5.73 -15.35 4.94
CA PHE A 211 -5.60 -16.80 4.95
C PHE A 211 -4.18 -17.23 4.59
N ARG A 212 -3.63 -18.14 5.39
CA ARG A 212 -2.26 -18.62 5.31
C ARG A 212 -2.24 -20.11 5.03
N ARG A 213 -1.52 -20.47 3.97
CA ARG A 213 -1.39 -21.87 3.50
C ARG A 213 -0.08 -22.52 3.94
N SER A 214 0.89 -21.70 4.32
CA SER A 214 2.17 -22.15 4.86
C SER A 214 2.13 -22.15 6.39
N PRO A 215 2.80 -23.11 7.05
CA PRO A 215 2.98 -23.10 8.49
C PRO A 215 3.65 -21.79 8.93
N VAL A 216 3.18 -21.25 10.05
CA VAL A 216 3.73 -20.05 10.69
C VAL A 216 4.26 -20.38 12.08
N GLY A 217 5.10 -19.52 12.61
CA GLY A 217 5.58 -19.55 13.98
C GLY A 217 4.49 -19.16 14.98
N ARG A 218 4.84 -19.23 16.27
CA ARG A 218 3.92 -18.93 17.39
C ARG A 218 3.40 -17.49 17.37
N HIS A 219 4.22 -16.55 16.93
CA HIS A 219 3.93 -15.12 16.90
C HIS A 219 4.18 -14.55 15.50
N ILE A 220 3.30 -13.66 15.04
CA ILE A 220 3.45 -13.03 13.72
C ILE A 220 3.78 -11.56 13.88
N ILE A 221 4.86 -11.14 13.24
CA ILE A 221 5.31 -9.76 13.15
C ILE A 221 4.85 -9.22 11.79
N LYS A 222 3.80 -8.39 11.80
CA LYS A 222 3.31 -7.67 10.62
C LYS A 222 4.07 -6.36 10.47
N VAL A 223 4.82 -6.20 9.38
CA VAL A 223 5.54 -4.96 9.06
C VAL A 223 4.76 -4.16 8.03
N CYS A 224 4.46 -2.90 8.34
CA CYS A 224 3.68 -2.04 7.43
C CYS A 224 4.56 -1.49 6.30
N HIS A 225 4.22 -1.83 5.06
CA HIS A 225 4.82 -1.31 3.83
C HIS A 225 3.94 -0.28 3.11
N GLY A 226 2.99 0.33 3.84
CA GLY A 226 2.14 1.38 3.29
C GLY A 226 2.92 2.64 2.98
N THR A 227 2.39 3.53 2.14
CA THR A 227 3.11 4.69 1.60
C THR A 227 3.86 5.51 2.65
N ALA A 228 3.23 5.80 3.79
CA ALA A 228 3.86 6.55 4.88
C ALA A 228 5.04 5.80 5.51
N CYS A 229 4.91 4.48 5.73
CA CYS A 229 5.96 3.65 6.31
C CYS A 229 7.07 3.36 5.29
N HIS A 230 6.71 3.21 4.02
CA HIS A 230 7.66 3.01 2.92
C HIS A 230 8.64 4.18 2.81
N VAL A 231 8.13 5.42 2.79
CA VAL A 231 8.99 6.63 2.74
C VAL A 231 9.78 6.82 4.04
N ALA A 232 9.26 6.34 5.17
CA ALA A 232 9.92 6.41 6.46
C ALA A 232 10.94 5.27 6.71
N GLY A 233 11.18 4.39 5.73
CA GLY A 233 12.23 3.37 5.81
C GLY A 233 11.76 1.99 6.31
N ALA A 234 10.53 1.58 6.00
CA ALA A 234 10.02 0.26 6.39
C ALA A 234 10.83 -0.91 5.83
N ARG A 235 11.45 -0.77 4.66
CA ARG A 235 12.26 -1.83 4.05
C ARG A 235 13.50 -2.13 4.89
N GLU A 236 14.17 -1.10 5.37
CA GLU A 236 15.35 -1.20 6.24
C GLU A 236 14.98 -1.90 7.56
N ILE A 237 13.79 -1.63 8.09
CA ILE A 237 13.27 -2.30 9.29
C ILE A 237 13.04 -3.78 9.01
N THR A 238 12.34 -4.14 7.93
CA THR A 238 12.10 -5.55 7.56
C THR A 238 13.41 -6.32 7.38
N GLU A 239 14.39 -5.73 6.69
CA GLU A 239 15.71 -6.33 6.47
C GLU A 239 16.51 -6.51 7.77
N GLU A 240 16.42 -5.58 8.71
CA GLU A 240 17.07 -5.70 10.01
C GLU A 240 16.41 -6.78 10.88
N ILE A 241 15.07 -6.83 10.91
CA ILE A 241 14.31 -7.85 11.63
C ILE A 241 14.66 -9.25 11.11
N ARG A 242 14.62 -9.45 9.78
CA ARG A 242 14.95 -10.76 9.16
C ARG A 242 16.39 -11.18 9.47
N ARG A 243 17.34 -10.23 9.44
CA ARG A 243 18.73 -10.50 9.83
C ARG A 243 18.85 -10.88 11.30
N ARG A 244 18.20 -10.14 12.21
CA ARG A 244 18.26 -10.39 13.65
C ARG A 244 17.68 -11.75 14.04
N LEU A 245 16.64 -12.19 13.34
CA LEU A 245 15.98 -13.49 13.52
C LEU A 245 16.63 -14.63 12.72
N ASN A 246 17.69 -14.37 11.96
CA ASN A 246 18.36 -15.34 11.08
C ASN A 246 17.40 -16.04 10.11
N ILE A 247 16.40 -15.32 9.58
CA ILE A 247 15.44 -15.85 8.62
C ILE A 247 16.09 -15.88 7.24
N ALA A 248 16.02 -17.03 6.56
CA ALA A 248 16.55 -17.19 5.21
C ALA A 248 15.77 -16.35 4.18
N PRO A 249 16.37 -15.93 3.05
CA PRO A 249 15.68 -15.11 2.05
C PRO A 249 14.45 -15.78 1.40
N ASP A 250 14.40 -17.12 1.43
CA ASP A 250 13.32 -17.95 0.90
C ASP A 250 12.32 -18.40 1.98
N ALA A 251 12.47 -17.93 3.21
CA ALA A 251 11.60 -18.24 4.33
C ALA A 251 11.09 -16.96 5.00
N ASP A 252 9.92 -17.07 5.63
CA ASP A 252 9.31 -15.99 6.41
C ASP A 252 9.28 -16.29 7.91
N THR A 253 9.62 -17.51 8.32
CA THR A 253 9.61 -17.98 9.70
C THR A 253 11.02 -18.33 10.17
N ASP A 254 11.32 -18.04 11.43
CA ASP A 254 12.58 -18.37 12.08
C ASP A 254 12.78 -19.89 12.26
N ALA A 255 14.02 -20.31 12.50
CA ALA A 255 14.37 -21.71 12.70
C ALA A 255 13.69 -22.31 13.95
N ASP A 256 13.46 -21.49 14.99
CA ASP A 256 12.82 -21.86 16.25
C ASP A 256 11.28 -21.94 16.14
N ARG A 257 10.70 -21.55 14.99
CA ARG A 257 9.25 -21.37 14.77
C ARG A 257 8.57 -20.51 15.85
N PHE A 258 9.29 -19.53 16.38
CA PHE A 258 8.75 -18.58 17.35
C PHE A 258 8.17 -17.36 16.63
N PHE A 259 8.86 -16.82 15.62
CA PHE A 259 8.45 -15.63 14.88
C PHE A 259 8.30 -15.87 13.38
N THR A 260 7.20 -15.36 12.82
CA THR A 260 7.01 -15.20 11.37
C THR A 260 6.94 -13.72 11.02
N VAL A 261 7.71 -13.29 10.02
CA VAL A 261 7.68 -11.92 9.50
C VAL A 261 6.73 -11.86 8.30
N ASP A 262 5.72 -11.02 8.38
CA ASP A 262 4.64 -10.86 7.40
C ASP A 262 4.64 -9.40 6.89
N GLU A 263 4.86 -9.20 5.60
CA GLU A 263 4.90 -7.87 4.98
C GLU A 263 3.50 -7.45 4.57
N VAL A 264 2.91 -6.48 5.28
CA VAL A 264 1.52 -6.04 5.05
C VAL A 264 1.46 -4.67 4.38
N ALA A 265 0.49 -4.49 3.49
CA ALA A 265 0.36 -3.25 2.72
C ALA A 265 -0.01 -2.03 3.59
N CYS A 266 -0.87 -2.16 4.60
CA CYS A 266 -1.22 -1.05 5.48
C CYS A 266 -1.82 -1.55 6.80
N LEU A 267 -1.39 -0.97 7.92
CA LEU A 267 -1.97 -1.21 9.25
C LEU A 267 -2.94 -0.09 9.69
N GLY A 268 -3.11 0.97 8.89
CA GLY A 268 -3.99 2.09 9.21
C GLY A 268 -3.46 3.10 10.25
N CYS A 269 -2.26 2.90 10.78
CA CYS A 269 -1.65 3.74 11.81
C CYS A 269 -0.60 4.73 11.26
N CYS A 270 -0.91 5.44 10.17
CA CYS A 270 0.06 6.27 9.45
C CYS A 270 0.70 7.40 10.30
N SER A 271 0.02 7.88 11.36
CA SER A 271 0.56 8.88 12.30
C SER A 271 1.71 8.35 13.17
N LEU A 272 1.89 7.03 13.22
CA LEU A 272 2.92 6.34 13.98
C LEU A 272 3.95 5.67 13.07
N ALA A 273 4.01 6.04 11.79
CA ALA A 273 4.98 5.48 10.86
C ALA A 273 6.44 5.76 11.30
N PRO A 274 7.38 4.80 11.12
CA PRO A 274 7.19 3.39 10.76
C PRO A 274 6.55 2.56 11.88
N VAL A 275 5.67 1.61 11.51
CA VAL A 275 4.89 0.80 12.46
C VAL A 275 5.02 -0.70 12.16
N ILE A 276 5.13 -1.50 13.22
CA ILE A 276 5.00 -2.96 13.19
C ILE A 276 3.91 -3.38 14.18
N MET A 277 3.36 -4.57 13.97
CA MET A 277 2.40 -5.19 14.87
C MET A 277 2.82 -6.62 15.15
N ILE A 278 3.04 -6.95 16.43
CA ILE A 278 3.35 -8.31 16.88
C ILE A 278 2.07 -8.89 17.45
N ASP A 279 1.48 -9.86 16.74
CA ASP A 279 0.13 -10.37 16.95
C ASP A 279 -0.92 -9.24 16.98
N GLU A 280 -1.32 -8.78 18.18
CA GLU A 280 -2.28 -7.70 18.41
C GLU A 280 -1.62 -6.43 19.00
N THR A 281 -0.34 -6.50 19.38
CA THR A 281 0.39 -5.38 19.99
C THR A 281 1.04 -4.53 18.91
N THR A 282 0.72 -3.24 18.89
CA THR A 282 1.24 -2.29 17.88
C THR A 282 2.39 -1.47 18.44
N ALA A 283 3.50 -1.39 17.72
CA ALA A 283 4.66 -0.56 18.04
C ALA A 283 4.96 0.40 16.88
N GLY A 284 5.10 1.69 17.17
CA GLY A 284 5.26 2.74 16.15
C GLY A 284 6.40 3.70 16.44
N LYS A 285 6.68 4.59 15.48
CA LYS A 285 7.84 5.50 15.45
C LYS A 285 9.16 4.73 15.56
N LEU A 286 9.23 3.61 14.86
CA LEU A 286 10.35 2.67 14.97
C LEU A 286 11.50 3.05 14.04
N THR A 287 12.70 2.80 14.54
CA THR A 287 13.95 2.68 13.77
C THR A 287 14.34 1.20 13.66
N PRO A 288 15.26 0.82 12.76
CA PRO A 288 15.73 -0.57 12.66
C PRO A 288 16.24 -1.15 13.98
N VAL A 289 16.93 -0.33 14.79
CA VAL A 289 17.45 -0.74 16.11
C VAL A 289 16.31 -0.96 17.10
N THR A 290 15.43 0.04 17.26
CA THR A 290 14.32 -0.05 18.22
C THR A 290 13.29 -1.12 17.83
N ALA A 291 13.16 -1.45 16.55
CA ALA A 291 12.33 -2.55 16.09
C ALA A 291 12.85 -3.91 16.57
N CYS A 292 14.17 -4.12 16.51
CA CYS A 292 14.79 -5.32 17.08
C CYS A 292 14.65 -5.38 18.60
N GLU A 293 14.87 -4.27 19.29
CA GLU A 293 14.65 -4.17 20.75
C GLU A 293 13.22 -4.54 21.14
N ALA A 294 12.22 -4.05 20.38
CA ALA A 294 10.81 -4.36 20.62
C ALA A 294 10.50 -5.86 20.45
N ILE A 295 11.10 -6.52 19.46
CA ILE A 295 10.94 -7.97 19.23
C ILE A 295 11.61 -8.78 20.34
N GLU A 296 12.79 -8.35 20.79
CA GLU A 296 13.51 -9.01 21.89
C GLU A 296 12.79 -8.87 23.22
N ALA A 297 12.26 -7.68 23.52
CA ALA A 297 11.42 -7.45 24.68
C ALA A 297 10.18 -8.37 24.65
N PHE A 298 9.51 -8.44 23.50
CA PHE A 298 8.37 -9.35 23.31
C PHE A 298 8.76 -10.82 23.52
N ARG A 299 9.90 -11.25 22.99
CA ARG A 299 10.44 -12.62 23.18
C ARG A 299 10.74 -12.91 24.64
N ALA A 300 11.24 -11.94 25.41
CA ALA A 300 11.53 -12.12 26.84
C ALA A 300 10.25 -12.26 27.68
N GLU A 301 9.16 -11.60 27.30
CA GLU A 301 7.87 -11.67 27.99
C GLU A 301 7.08 -12.96 27.70
N HIS A 302 7.25 -13.54 26.50
CA HIS A 302 6.44 -14.67 26.00
C HIS A 302 7.25 -15.95 25.73
N GLY A 303 8.55 -15.95 26.09
CA GLY A 303 9.51 -17.02 25.83
C GLY A 303 9.60 -18.07 26.92
#